data_AF-A5F9L2-F1
#
_entry.id   AF-A5F9L2-F1
#
_cell.length_a   1.000
_cell.length_b   1.000
_cell.length_c   1.000
_cell.angle_alpha   90.00
_cell.angle_beta   90.00
_cell.angle_gamma   90.00
#
_symmetry.space_group_name_H-M   'P 1'
#
loop_
_entity.id
_entity.type
_entity.pdbx_description
1 polymer ?
#
loop_
_entity_poly.entity_id
_entity_poly.type
_entity_poly.pdbx_seq_one_letter_code
_entity_poly.pdbx_strand_id
1 'polypeptide(L)' 'MLEKFLVIVNKDFDNEEIYYCGINQISAFKKFKELPDNIYKQIVKANVKMVEIEGAKLIYTYEVIERIA' A
#
# COMPACT_ATOMS: atom_id res chain seq x y z
N MET A 1 -14.80 -4.58 -3.14
CA MET A 1 -13.43 -4.05 -2.90
C MET A 1 -13.57 -2.59 -2.55
N LEU A 2 -12.76 -2.07 -1.62
CA LEU A 2 -12.80 -0.65 -1.28
C LEU A 2 -11.52 -0.01 -1.80
N GLU A 3 -11.65 1.19 -2.36
CA GLU A 3 -10.50 2.00 -2.75
C GLU A 3 -9.72 2.40 -1.49
N LYS A 4 -8.42 2.15 -1.53
CA LYS A 4 -7.47 2.46 -0.45
C LYS A 4 -6.17 2.98 -1.05
N PHE A 5 -5.41 3.68 -0.23
CA PHE A 5 -4.05 4.08 -0.53
C PHE A 5 -3.08 3.11 0.11
N LEU A 6 -2.08 2.71 -0.67
CA LEU A 6 -0.96 1.90 -0.23
C LEU A 6 0.34 2.64 -0.53
N VAL A 7 1.35 2.41 0.29
CA VAL A 7 2.75 2.68 -0.09
C VAL A 7 3.40 1.34 -0.36
N ILE A 8 3.98 1.17 -1.55
CA ILE A 8 4.64 -0.07 -1.96
C ILE A 8 6.12 0.22 -2.19
N VAL A 9 6.99 -0.64 -1.70
CA VAL A 9 8.44 -0.58 -1.94
C VAL A 9 8.85 -1.85 -2.66
N ASN A 10 9.68 -1.71 -3.70
CA ASN A 10 10.17 -2.83 -4.52
C ASN A 10 9.01 -3.68 -5.09
N LYS A 11 8.02 -3.02 -5.68
CA LYS A 11 6.90 -3.71 -6.33
C LYS A 11 7.41 -4.71 -7.37
N ASP A 12 6.86 -5.93 -7.37
CA ASP A 12 7.20 -7.05 -8.27
C ASP A 12 8.59 -7.66 -8.05
N PHE A 13 9.26 -7.32 -6.95
CA PHE A 13 10.49 -8.00 -6.47
C PHE A 13 10.19 -8.96 -5.32
N ASP A 14 11.11 -9.89 -5.04
CA ASP A 14 10.98 -10.87 -3.94
C ASP A 14 10.84 -10.23 -2.54
N ASN A 15 11.28 -8.97 -2.41
CA ASN A 15 11.20 -8.18 -1.19
C ASN A 15 10.18 -7.03 -1.29
N GLU A 16 9.07 -7.25 -1.99
CA GLU A 16 7.95 -6.31 -2.03
C GLU A 16 7.41 -6.06 -0.62
N GLU A 17 7.37 -4.78 -0.21
CA GLU A 17 6.78 -4.36 1.05
C GLU A 17 5.54 -3.52 0.78
N ILE A 18 4.43 -3.87 1.43
CA ILE A 18 3.14 -3.18 1.25
C ILE A 18 2.72 -2.55 2.58
N TYR A 19 2.54 -1.25 2.58
CA TYR A 19 2.09 -0.47 3.72
C TYR A 19 0.66 0.01 3.49
N TYR A 20 -0.27 -0.50 4.32
CA TYR A 20 -1.68 -0.10 4.27
C TYR A 20 -1.89 1.29 4.89
N CYS A 21 -2.41 2.25 4.12
CA CYS A 21 -2.65 3.61 4.59
C CYS A 21 -4.15 3.99 4.67
N GLY A 22 -5.05 3.05 4.38
CA GLY A 22 -6.49 3.27 4.49
C GLY A 22 -7.07 4.14 3.37
N ILE A 23 -8.05 4.98 3.69
CA ILE A 23 -8.75 5.84 2.70
C ILE A 23 -8.12 7.22 2.50
N ASN A 24 -7.09 7.56 3.27
CA ASN A 24 -6.54 8.91 3.32
C ASN A 24 -5.19 8.97 2.59
N GLN A 25 -5.16 9.71 1.49
CA GLN A 25 -3.94 9.96 0.71
C GLN A 25 -2.86 10.67 1.53
N ILE A 26 -3.23 11.55 2.47
CA ILE A 26 -2.28 12.26 3.34
C ILE A 26 -1.52 11.26 4.23
N SER A 27 -2.20 10.23 4.74
CA SER A 27 -1.55 9.18 5.53
C SER A 27 -0.53 8.42 4.69
N ALA A 28 -0.84 8.17 3.42
CA ALA A 28 0.10 7.54 2.49
C ALA A 28 1.33 8.41 2.22
N PHE A 29 1.15 9.72 2.01
CA PHE A 29 2.29 10.65 1.87
C PHE A 29 3.17 10.72 3.12
N LYS A 30 2.57 10.73 4.32
CA LYS A 30 3.33 10.69 5.57
C LYS A 30 4.17 9.42 5.64
N LYS A 31 3.55 8.26 5.40
CA LYS A 31 4.26 6.97 5.40
C LYS A 31 5.36 6.92 4.33
N PHE A 32 5.09 7.43 3.13
CA PHE A 32 6.07 7.52 2.06
C PHE A 32 7.30 8.33 2.48
N LYS A 33 7.12 9.46 3.17
CA LYS A 33 8.22 10.30 3.66
C LYS A 33 8.97 9.71 4.86
N GLU A 34 8.29 8.93 5.70
CA GLU A 34 8.90 8.24 6.85
C GLU A 34 9.83 7.09 6.42
N LEU A 35 9.50 6.42 5.31
CA LEU A 35 10.32 5.34 4.77
C LEU A 35 11.63 5.88 4.18
N PRO A 36 12.75 5.13 4.30
CA PRO A 36 14.01 5.48 3.67
C PRO A 36 13.85 5.83 2.19
N ASP A 37 14.77 6.63 1.69
CA ASP A 37 14.74 7.02 0.30
C ASP A 37 15.06 5.79 -0.57
N ASN A 38 14.12 5.42 -1.44
CA ASN A 38 14.21 4.26 -2.30
C ASN A 38 13.51 4.61 -3.62
N ILE A 39 14.23 4.45 -4.73
CA ILE A 39 13.75 4.77 -6.08
C ILE A 39 12.56 3.91 -6.52
N TYR A 40 12.33 2.77 -5.87
CA TYR A 40 11.24 1.84 -6.14
C TYR A 40 10.06 1.99 -5.16
N LYS A 41 10.09 3.01 -4.30
CA LYS A 41 8.98 3.36 -3.42
C LYS A 41 7.95 4.15 -4.21
N GLN A 42 6.68 3.76 -4.11
CA GLN A 42 5.57 4.39 -4.82
C GLN A 42 4.33 4.49 -3.92
N ILE A 43 3.51 5.52 -4.16
CA ILE A 43 2.17 5.64 -3.60
C ILE A 43 1.17 5.21 -4.66
N VAL A 44 0.29 4.28 -4.31
CA VAL A 44 -0.77 3.82 -5.20
C VAL A 44 -2.14 3.95 -4.58
N LYS A 45 -3.13 4.25 -5.42
CA LYS A 45 -4.54 3.99 -5.13
C LYS A 45 -4.86 2.60 -5.66
N ALA A 46 -5.39 1.73 -4.80
CA ALA A 46 -5.67 0.34 -5.13
C ALA A 46 -7.02 -0.11 -4.58
N ASN A 47 -7.64 -1.05 -5.29
CA ASN A 47 -8.72 -1.87 -4.77
C ASN A 47 -8.12 -2.92 -3.84
N VAL A 48 -8.42 -2.85 -2.54
CA VAL A 48 -7.84 -3.77 -1.57
C VAL A 48 -8.91 -4.75 -1.09
N LYS A 49 -8.56 -6.04 -1.08
CA LYS A 49 -9.32 -7.10 -0.42
C LYS A 49 -8.59 -7.51 0.85
N MET A 50 -9.23 -7.26 1.98
CA MET A 50 -8.75 -7.68 3.30
C MET A 50 -9.27 -9.08 3.63
N VAL A 51 -8.50 -9.84 4.40
CA VAL A 51 -8.93 -11.06 5.07
C VAL A 51 -8.72 -10.90 6.57
N GLU A 52 -9.59 -11.51 7.37
CA GLU A 52 -9.45 -11.54 8.82
C GLU A 52 -9.03 -12.95 9.24
N ILE A 53 -7.89 -13.07 9.91
CA ILE A 53 -7.34 -14.33 10.41
C ILE A 53 -7.05 -14.13 11.89
N GLU A 54 -7.70 -14.91 12.75
CA GLU A 54 -7.54 -14.84 14.21
C GLU A 54 -7.70 -13.40 14.77
N GLY A 55 -8.60 -12.60 14.17
CA GLY A 55 -8.87 -11.21 14.55
C GLY A 55 -7.90 -10.17 13.95
N ALA A 56 -6.83 -10.60 13.27
CA ALA A 56 -5.93 -9.72 12.54
C ALA A 56 -6.42 -9.48 11.11
N LYS A 57 -6.46 -8.21 10.68
CA LYS A 57 -6.82 -7.83 9.31
C LYS A 57 -5.58 -7.71 8.44
N LEU A 58 -5.48 -8.59 7.44
CA LEU A 58 -4.36 -8.66 6.51
C LEU A 58 -4.82 -8.32 5.09
N ILE A 59 -3.91 -7.79 4.27
CA ILE A 59 -4.14 -7.65 2.84
C ILE A 59 -4.06 -9.04 2.22
N TYR A 60 -5.16 -9.51 1.64
CA TYR A 60 -5.16 -10.77 0.88
C TYR A 60 -4.73 -10.54 -0.56
N THR A 61 -5.29 -9.51 -1.20
CA THR A 61 -4.90 -9.08 -2.55
C THR A 61 -5.19 -7.60 -2.74
N TYR A 62 -4.52 -6.98 -3.70
CA TYR A 62 -4.77 -5.62 -4.12
C TYR A 62 -4.62 -5.49 -5.64
N GLU A 63 -5.37 -4.57 -6.23
CA GLU A 63 -5.29 -4.22 -7.64
C GLU A 63 -5.06 -2.72 -7.76
N VAL A 64 -3.95 -2.32 -8.38
CA VAL A 64 -3.59 -0.90 -8.54
C VAL A 64 -4.51 -0.26 -9.57
N ILE A 65 -5.18 0.82 -9.16
CA ILE A 65 -6.02 1.67 -10.01
C ILE A 65 -5.18 2.82 -10.57
N GLU A 66 -4.38 3.47 -9.71
CA GLU A 66 -3.64 4.68 -10.05
C GLU A 66 -2.31 4.75 -9.29
N ARG A 67 -1.26 5.22 -9.97
CA ARG A 67 0.04 5.57 -9.36
C ARG A 67 0.08 7.08 -9.14
N ILE A 68 0.44 7.49 -7.93
CA ILE A 68 0.38 8.89 -7.50
C ILE A 68 1.78 9.51 -7.44
N ALA A 69 2.75 8.75 -6.95
CA ALA A 69 4.14 9.14 -6.79
C ALA A 69 5.03 7.90 -6.83
#